data_AF-A0A534VAM2-F1
#
_entry.id   AF-A0A534VAM2-F1
#
_cell.length_a   1.000
_cell.length_b   1.000
_cell.length_c   1.000
_cell.angle_alpha   90.00
_cell.angle_beta   90.00
_cell.angle_gamma   90.00
#
_symmetry.space_group_name_H-M   'P 1'
#
loop_
_entity.id
_entity.type
_entity.pdbx_description
1 polymer ?
#
loop_
_entity_poly.entity_id
_entity_poly.type
_entity_poly.pdbx_seq_one_letter_code
_entity_poly.pdbx_strand_id
1 'polypeptide(L)'
;MLLDIAFGKRETFAYTCEAYARIVELGETRAARLALVDELATGSRPPDERVEGDEYVDILREAAAARNGWTHILARCTQPRRR
;
A
#
# COMPACT_ATOMS: atom_id res chain seq x y z
N MET A 1 -10.85 -17.88 2.18
CA MET A 1 -10.49 -17.79 0.75
C MET A 1 -9.07 -17.29 0.68
N LEU A 2 -8.12 -18.20 0.42
CA LEU A 2 -6.69 -17.91 0.47
C LEU A 2 -6.30 -17.26 -0.86
N LEU A 3 -6.04 -15.95 -0.85
CA LEU A 3 -5.55 -15.26 -2.04
C LEU A 3 -4.14 -15.76 -2.33
N ASP A 4 -3.92 -16.28 -3.54
CA ASP A 4 -2.62 -16.69 -4.09
C ASP A 4 -1.80 -15.43 -4.39
N ILE A 5 -1.41 -14.72 -3.32
CA ILE A 5 -0.44 -13.65 -3.40
C ILE A 5 0.91 -14.35 -3.46
N ALA A 6 1.66 -14.09 -4.54
CA ALA A 6 2.98 -14.64 -4.78
C ALA A 6 3.77 -14.67 -3.47
N PHE A 7 4.37 -15.82 -3.15
CA PHE A 7 4.90 -16.16 -1.83
C PHE A 7 5.85 -15.09 -1.22
N GLY A 8 6.48 -14.25 -2.05
CA GLY A 8 7.35 -13.13 -1.65
C GLY A 8 6.71 -11.73 -1.55
N LYS A 9 5.41 -11.56 -1.83
CA LYS A 9 4.70 -10.25 -1.73
C LYS A 9 3.56 -10.22 -0.70
N ARG A 10 3.35 -11.31 0.05
CA ARG A 10 2.32 -11.38 1.10
C ARG A 10 2.55 -10.37 2.21
N GLU A 11 3.80 -10.16 2.60
CA GLU A 11 4.19 -9.16 3.59
C GLU A 11 3.91 -7.74 3.08
N THR A 12 4.34 -7.41 1.85
CA THR A 12 4.02 -6.13 1.22
C THR A 12 2.52 -5.88 1.14
N PHE A 13 1.73 -6.90 0.75
CA PHE A 13 0.27 -6.78 0.70
C PHE A 13 -0.34 -6.54 2.08
N ALA A 14 0.09 -7.27 3.12
CA ALA A 14 -0.42 -7.11 4.48
C ALA A 14 -0.13 -5.71 5.03
N TYR A 15 1.12 -5.25 4.92
CA TYR A 15 1.51 -3.91 5.37
C TYR A 15 0.77 -2.82 4.59
N THR A 16 0.67 -2.95 3.27
CA THR A 16 -0.01 -1.95 2.42
C THR A 16 -1.50 -1.89 2.74
N CYS A 17 -2.16 -3.03 2.92
CA CYS A 17 -3.57 -3.08 3.31
C CYS A 17 -3.81 -2.47 4.70
N GLU A 18 -2.96 -2.78 5.69
CA GLU A 18 -3.08 -2.21 7.04
C GLU A 18 -2.93 -0.68 7.03
N ALA A 19 -1.88 -0.18 6.39
CA ALA A 19 -1.65 1.25 6.30
C ALA A 19 -2.75 1.96 5.51
N TYR A 20 -3.19 1.38 4.39
CA TYR A 20 -4.28 1.94 3.60
C TYR A 20 -5.60 1.98 4.37
N ALA A 21 -5.92 0.95 5.16
CA ALA A 21 -7.09 0.97 6.05
C ALA A 21 -7.04 2.15 7.02
N ARG A 22 -5.92 2.33 7.72
CA ARG A 22 -5.71 3.50 8.60
C ARG A 22 -5.85 4.83 7.87
N ILE A 23 -5.28 4.93 6.67
CA ILE A 23 -5.35 6.15 5.85
C ILE A 23 -6.80 6.47 5.47
N VAL A 24 -7.60 5.46 5.10
CA VAL A 24 -9.01 5.64 4.76
C VAL A 24 -9.86 5.98 5.99
N GLU A 25 -9.53 5.40 7.16
CA GLU A 25 -10.21 5.72 8.42
C GLU A 25 -9.92 7.15 8.91
N LEU A 26 -8.69 7.63 8.74
CA LEU A 26 -8.27 8.97 9.16
C LEU A 26 -8.55 10.06 8.10
N GLY A 27 -8.60 9.68 6.83
CA GLY A 27 -8.69 10.59 5.69
C GLY A 27 -10.04 10.49 4.96
N GLU A 28 -10.99 11.35 5.34
CA GLU A 28 -12.31 11.38 4.68
C GLU A 28 -12.20 11.85 3.21
N THR A 29 -11.28 12.77 2.92
CA THR A 29 -11.08 13.32 1.56
C THR A 29 -9.86 12.69 0.88
N ARG A 30 -9.82 12.78 -0.45
CA ARG A 30 -8.63 12.35 -1.23
C ARG A 30 -7.37 13.12 -0.82
N ALA A 31 -7.49 14.43 -0.58
CA ALA A 31 -6.37 15.26 -0.17
C ALA A 31 -5.85 14.86 1.21
N ALA A 32 -6.74 14.61 2.17
CA ALA A 32 -6.37 14.13 3.50
C ALA A 32 -5.65 12.77 3.44
N ARG A 33 -6.14 11.83 2.62
CA ARG A 33 -5.49 10.54 2.42
C ARG A 33 -4.07 10.67 1.84
N LEU A 34 -3.89 11.53 0.84
CA LEU A 34 -2.57 11.77 0.25
C LEU A 34 -1.60 12.43 1.23
N ALA A 35 -2.07 13.36 2.07
CA ALA A 35 -1.25 13.96 3.12
C ALA A 35 -0.78 12.90 4.13
N LEU A 36 -1.68 12.03 4.59
CA LEU A 36 -1.34 10.92 5.50
C LEU A 36 -0.33 9.94 4.90
N VAL A 37 -0.40 9.70 3.58
CA VAL A 37 0.62 8.88 2.88
C VAL A 37 1.99 9.57 2.87
N ASP A 38 2.02 10.89 2.71
CA ASP A 38 3.27 11.66 2.72
C ASP A 38 3.92 11.72 4.12
N GLU A 39 3.09 11.88 5.16
CA GLU A 39 3.53 11.75 6.56
C GLU A 39 4.07 10.35 6.86
N LEU A 40 3.42 9.31 6.35
CA LEU A 40 3.91 7.94 6.50
C LEU A 40 5.25 7.73 5.79
N ALA A 41 5.42 8.28 4.58
CA ALA A 41 6.64 8.20 3.80
C ALA A 41 7.83 8.92 4.47
N THR A 42 7.56 9.98 5.23
CA THR A 42 8.58 10.77 5.94
C THR A 42 8.88 10.25 7.34
N GLY A 43 7.90 9.64 8.03
CA GLY A 43 8.01 9.27 9.45
C GLY A 43 8.50 7.86 9.74
N SER A 44 8.12 6.84 8.95
CA SER A 44 8.47 5.45 9.27
C SER A 44 8.39 4.55 8.04
N ARG A 45 9.55 4.28 7.44
CA ARG A 45 9.67 3.22 6.43
C ARG A 45 9.49 1.89 7.17
N PRO A 46 8.71 0.92 6.64
CA PRO A 46 8.53 -0.37 7.31
C PRO A 46 9.91 -0.97 7.63
N PRO A 47 10.13 -1.44 8.88
CA PRO A 47 11.44 -1.95 9.32
C PRO A 47 11.80 -3.30 8.69
N ASP A 48 10.94 -3.82 7.82
CA ASP A 48 11.09 -5.13 7.19
C ASP A 48 11.87 -5.01 5.89
N GLU A 49 13.08 -5.58 5.89
CA GLU A 49 13.99 -5.69 4.73
C GLU A 49 13.36 -6.37 3.50
N ARG A 50 12.20 -7.01 3.65
CA ARG A 50 11.44 -7.64 2.56
C ARG A 50 10.45 -6.68 1.89
N VAL A 51 10.22 -5.50 2.46
CA VAL A 51 9.33 -4.49 1.89
C VAL A 51 10.18 -3.35 1.30
N GLU A 52 10.24 -3.27 -0.02
CA GLU A 52 10.85 -2.12 -0.69
C GLU A 52 10.02 -0.87 -0.36
N GLY A 53 10.53 -0.03 0.54
CA GLY A 53 9.75 1.08 1.07
C GLY A 53 9.34 2.13 0.01
N ASP A 54 10.05 2.20 -1.12
CA ASP A 54 9.63 3.02 -2.27
C ASP A 54 8.41 2.42 -2.98
N GLU A 55 8.44 1.11 -3.27
CA GLU A 55 7.30 0.39 -3.86
C GLU A 55 6.06 0.47 -2.93
N TYR A 56 6.27 0.37 -1.63
CA TYR A 56 5.21 0.51 -0.62
C TYR A 56 4.53 1.88 -0.65
N VAL A 57 5.30 2.98 -0.64
CA VAL A 57 4.75 4.34 -0.69
C VAL A 57 4.06 4.60 -2.03
N ASP A 58 4.62 4.11 -3.13
CA ASP A 58 4.05 4.25 -4.47
C ASP A 58 2.67 3.59 -4.55
N ILE A 59 2.54 2.34 -4.08
CA ILE A 59 1.26 1.63 -4.05
C ILE A 59 0.23 2.37 -3.17
N LEU A 60 0.65 2.89 -2.01
CA LEU A 60 -0.23 3.66 -1.13
C LEU A 60 -0.70 4.97 -1.76
N ARG A 61 0.18 5.70 -2.47
CA ARG A 61 -0.20 6.93 -3.18
C ARG A 61 -1.20 6.64 -4.30
N GLU A 62 -0.98 5.59 -5.08
CA GLU A 62 -1.92 5.16 -6.12
C GLU A 62 -3.28 4.79 -5.52
N ALA A 63 -3.28 4.01 -4.43
CA ALA A 63 -4.49 3.58 -3.77
C ALA A 63 -5.27 4.74 -3.14
N ALA A 64 -4.59 5.66 -2.46
CA ALA A 64 -5.18 6.86 -1.85
C ALA A 64 -5.75 7.83 -2.88
N ALA A 65 -5.15 7.88 -4.07
CA ALA A 65 -5.68 8.63 -5.20
C ALA A 65 -6.93 7.96 -5.80
N ALA A 66 -6.96 6.64 -5.89
CA ALA A 66 -8.05 5.92 -6.53
C ALA A 66 -9.33 5.87 -5.66
N ARG A 67 -10.50 5.86 -6.30
CA ARG A 67 -11.78 5.55 -5.61
C ARG A 67 -11.88 4.08 -5.20
N ASN A 68 -11.09 3.21 -5.84
CA ASN A 68 -11.05 1.76 -5.63
C ASN A 68 -9.65 1.29 -5.18
N GLY A 69 -9.03 1.98 -4.22
CA GLY A 69 -7.63 1.75 -3.84
C GLY A 69 -7.28 0.30 -3.46
N TRP A 70 -8.21 -0.42 -2.82
CA TRP A 70 -8.05 -1.85 -2.50
C TRP A 70 -7.78 -2.73 -3.73
N THR A 71 -8.46 -2.46 -4.85
CA THR A 71 -8.27 -3.22 -6.10
C THR A 71 -6.90 -2.93 -6.71
N HIS A 72 -6.40 -1.70 -6.60
CA HIS A 72 -5.06 -1.32 -7.05
C HIS A 72 -3.98 -2.03 -6.23
N ILE A 73 -4.13 -2.06 -4.90
CA ILE A 73 -3.20 -2.77 -4.00
C ILE A 73 -3.15 -4.25 -4.38
N LEU A 74 -4.32 -4.88 -4.56
CA LEU A 74 -4.38 -6.29 -4.97
C LEU A 74 -3.70 -6.53 -6.31
N ALA A 75 -3.95 -5.70 -7.33
CA ALA A 75 -3.32 -5.82 -8.64
C ALA A 75 -1.78 -5.69 -8.56
N ARG A 76 -1.26 -4.71 -7.82
CA ARG A 76 0.19 -4.50 -7.64
C ARG A 76 0.88 -5.65 -6.89
N CYS A 77 0.20 -6.25 -5.91
CA CYS A 77 0.74 -7.37 -5.13
C CYS A 77 0.60 -8.73 -5.83
N THR A 78 -0.33 -8.86 -6.79
CA THR A 78 -0.54 -10.09 -7.57
C THR A 78 0.22 -10.10 -8.90
N GLN A 79 0.55 -8.93 -9.46
CA GLN A 79 1.39 -8.85 -10.66
C GLN A 79 2.84 -9.23 -10.32
N PRO A 80 3.40 -10.28 -10.96
CA PRO A 80 4.83 -10.53 -10.90
C PRO A 80 5.55 -9.34 -11.55
N ARG A 81 6.58 -8.82 -10.88
CA ARG A 81 7.37 -7.69 -11.37
C ARG A 81 7.92 -8.05 -12.75
N ARG A 82 7.35 -7.47 -13.82
CA ARG A 82 7.85 -7.69 -15.20
C ARG A 82 9.28 -7.17 -15.23
N ARG A 83 10.20 -8.11 -15.35
CA ARG A 83 11.65 -7.92 -15.41
C ARG A 83 12.07 -7.33 -16.75
#